data_AF-A0A382MLW0-F1
#
_entry.id   AF-A0A382MLW0-F1
#
_cell.length_a   1.000
_cell.length_b   1.000
_cell.length_c   1.000
_cell.angle_alpha   90.00
_cell.angle_beta   90.00
_cell.angle_gamma   90.00
#
_symmetry.space_group_name_H-M   'P 1'
#
loop_
_entity.id
_entity.type
_entity.pdbx_description
1 polymer ?
#
loop_
_entity_poly.entity_id
_entity_poly.type
_entity_poly.pdbx_seq_one_letter_code
_entity_poly.pdbx_strand_id
1 'polypeptide(L)'
;MNTETITLEAPPEVAQIFWDSSSESRQQITGFISVWSSESAPEDREKAVADLKRIMKETGENAQKRGMTKEVLEDILEANQNVI
;
A
#
# COMPACT_ATOMS: atom_id res chain seq x y z
N MET A 1 -6.88 -1.93 -20.67
CA MET A 1 -6.22 -2.92 -19.79
C MET A 1 -7.25 -3.98 -19.49
N ASN A 2 -6.97 -5.26 -19.79
CA ASN A 2 -7.85 -6.35 -19.36
C ASN A 2 -7.61 -6.57 -17.86
N THR A 3 -8.68 -6.52 -17.08
CA THR A 3 -8.68 -6.84 -15.66
C THR A 3 -9.41 -8.15 -15.46
N GLU A 4 -8.82 -9.06 -14.71
CA GLU A 4 -9.45 -10.32 -14.29
C GLU A 4 -9.83 -10.25 -12.81
N THR A 5 -10.92 -10.90 -12.44
CA THR A 5 -11.37 -10.95 -11.03
C THR A 5 -10.81 -12.17 -10.34
N ILE A 6 -10.17 -11.97 -9.20
CA ILE A 6 -9.75 -13.04 -8.29
C ILE A 6 -10.64 -13.04 -7.04
N THR A 7 -10.94 -14.22 -6.51
CA THR A 7 -11.65 -14.38 -5.23
C THR A 7 -10.65 -14.82 -4.18
N LEU A 8 -10.62 -14.13 -3.04
CA LEU A 8 -9.73 -14.42 -1.92
C LEU A 8 -10.58 -14.80 -0.71
N GLU A 9 -10.25 -15.94 -0.09
CA GLU A 9 -10.82 -16.29 1.21
C GLU A 9 -10.11 -15.50 2.31
N ALA A 10 -10.88 -14.81 3.14
CA ALA A 10 -10.38 -14.02 4.26
C ALA A 10 -11.35 -14.12 5.45
N PRO A 11 -10.89 -13.86 6.69
CA PRO A 11 -11.79 -13.71 7.83
C PRO A 11 -12.91 -12.70 7.53
N PRO A 12 -14.16 -12.94 7.98
CA PRO A 12 -15.30 -12.08 7.66
C PRO A 12 -15.07 -10.61 7.99
N GLU A 13 -14.40 -10.33 9.11
CA GLU A 13 -14.07 -8.97 9.56
C GLU A 13 -13.14 -8.25 8.57
N VAL A 14 -12.16 -8.96 8.02
CA VAL A 14 -11.23 -8.42 7.01
C VAL A 14 -11.96 -8.13 5.70
N ALA A 15 -12.84 -9.04 5.28
CA ALA A 15 -13.66 -8.84 4.09
C ALA A 15 -14.58 -7.61 4.26
N GLN A 16 -15.20 -7.46 5.43
CA GLN A 16 -16.06 -6.31 5.73
C GLN A 16 -15.28 -4.99 5.69
N ILE A 17 -14.12 -4.93 6.34
CA ILE A 17 -13.25 -3.74 6.32
C ILE A 17 -12.84 -3.38 4.88
N PHE A 18 -12.49 -4.37 4.06
CA PHE A 18 -12.16 -4.14 2.65
C PHE A 18 -13.36 -3.55 1.89
N TRP A 19 -14.55 -4.13 2.04
CA TRP A 19 -15.78 -3.68 1.37
C TRP A 19 -16.31 -2.35 1.87
N ASP A 20 -15.95 -1.92 3.07
CA ASP A 20 -16.32 -0.61 3.63
C ASP A 20 -15.28 0.48 3.32
N SER A 21 -14.07 0.09 2.91
CA SER A 21 -13.00 1.02 2.59
C SER A 21 -13.26 1.84 1.31
N SER A 22 -12.60 3.00 1.21
CA SER A 22 -12.70 3.87 0.03
C SER A 22 -12.13 3.21 -1.23
N SER A 23 -12.48 3.73 -2.41
CA SER A 23 -11.91 3.27 -3.68
C SER A 23 -10.38 3.41 -3.72
N GLU A 24 -9.84 4.46 -3.11
CA GLU A 24 -8.39 4.69 -2.98
C GLU A 24 -7.74 3.58 -2.13
N SER A 25 -8.32 3.24 -0.98
CA SER A 25 -7.81 2.16 -0.12
C SER A 25 -7.89 0.79 -0.83
N ARG A 26 -8.97 0.50 -1.56
CA ARG A 26 -9.05 -0.75 -2.33
C ARG A 26 -8.02 -0.80 -3.44
N GLN A 27 -7.73 0.32 -4.11
CA GLN A 27 -6.66 0.39 -5.11
C GLN A 27 -5.28 0.12 -4.49
N GLN A 28 -5.00 0.66 -3.30
CA GLN A 28 -3.76 0.38 -2.58
C GLN A 28 -3.63 -1.11 -2.25
N ILE A 29 -4.71 -1.75 -1.78
CA ILE A 29 -4.73 -3.18 -1.48
C ILE A 29 -4.51 -4.02 -2.75
N THR A 30 -5.15 -3.67 -3.87
CA THR A 30 -4.90 -4.32 -5.17
C THR A 30 -3.45 -4.17 -5.62
N GLY A 31 -2.84 -3.01 -5.39
CA GLY A 31 -1.42 -2.76 -5.68
C GLY A 31 -0.51 -3.64 -4.82
N PHE A 32 -0.82 -3.77 -3.53
CA PHE A 32 -0.09 -4.65 -2.61
C PHE A 32 -0.17 -6.12 -3.06
N ILE A 33 -1.37 -6.61 -3.37
CA ILE A 33 -1.58 -7.99 -3.85
C ILE A 33 -0.81 -8.23 -5.15
N SER A 34 -0.79 -7.24 -6.05
CA SER A 34 -0.06 -7.33 -7.31
C SER A 34 1.44 -7.49 -7.09
N VAL A 35 2.03 -6.64 -6.22
CA VAL A 35 3.46 -6.70 -5.87
C VAL A 35 3.79 -8.04 -5.20
N TRP A 36 3.02 -8.44 -4.20
CA TRP A 36 3.21 -9.72 -3.51
C TRP A 36 3.14 -10.90 -4.48
N SER A 37 2.16 -10.92 -5.39
CA SER A 37 2.00 -11.99 -6.37
C SER A 37 3.18 -12.06 -7.35
N SER A 38 3.71 -10.91 -7.79
CA SER A 38 4.87 -10.84 -8.69
C SER A 38 6.21 -11.18 -8.03
N GLU A 39 6.34 -11.13 -6.70
CA GLU A 39 7.54 -11.68 -6.04
C GLU A 39 7.62 -13.21 -6.18
N SER A 40 6.47 -13.87 -6.34
CA SER A 40 6.34 -15.31 -6.61
C SER A 40 6.63 -15.70 -8.07
N ALA A 41 6.71 -14.73 -8.98
CA ALA A 41 6.99 -14.93 -10.41
C ALA A 41 8.32 -14.21 -10.78
N PRO A 42 9.44 -14.93 -10.94
CA PRO A 42 10.77 -14.33 -11.09
C PRO A 42 10.90 -13.33 -12.26
N GLU A 43 10.08 -13.50 -13.29
CA GLU A 43 10.04 -12.69 -14.50
C GLU A 43 9.36 -11.32 -14.35
N ASP A 44 8.56 -11.11 -13.29
CA ASP A 44 7.80 -9.87 -13.06
C ASP A 44 8.31 -9.04 -11.87
N ARG A 45 9.35 -9.49 -11.17
CA ARG A 45 9.88 -8.84 -9.96
C ARG A 45 10.35 -7.41 -10.20
N GLU A 46 11.00 -7.13 -11.34
CA GLU A 46 11.46 -5.77 -11.65
C GLU A 46 10.29 -4.81 -11.86
N LYS A 47 9.23 -5.27 -12.51
CA LYS A 47 7.98 -4.51 -12.71
C LYS A 47 7.28 -4.28 -11.37
N ALA A 48 7.22 -5.30 -10.51
CA ALA A 48 6.69 -5.21 -9.15
C ALA A 48 7.36 -4.10 -8.33
N VAL A 49 8.70 -4.11 -8.33
CA VAL A 49 9.51 -3.13 -7.61
C VAL A 49 9.30 -1.73 -8.19
N ALA A 50 9.16 -1.59 -9.51
CA ALA A 50 8.86 -0.33 -10.15
C ALA A 50 7.46 0.21 -9.75
N ASP A 51 6.45 -0.67 -9.74
CA ASP A 51 5.08 -0.32 -9.34
C ASP A 51 5.01 0.07 -7.86
N LEU A 52 5.71 -0.65 -6.97
CA LEU A 52 5.81 -0.30 -5.55
C LEU A 52 6.48 1.07 -5.36
N LYS A 53 7.63 1.31 -6.01
CA LYS A 53 8.33 2.60 -5.94
C LYS A 53 7.44 3.76 -6.40
N ARG A 54 6.64 3.54 -7.44
CA ARG A 54 5.68 4.54 -7.94
C ARG A 54 4.61 4.83 -6.88
N ILE A 55 3.98 3.81 -6.33
CA ILE A 55 2.93 3.96 -5.29
C ILE A 55 3.49 4.66 -4.04
N MET A 56 4.67 4.26 -3.58
CA MET A 56 5.34 4.89 -2.43
C MET A 56 5.62 6.37 -2.69
N LYS A 57 6.07 6.72 -3.90
CA LYS A 57 6.31 8.11 -4.30
C LYS A 57 5.02 8.92 -4.30
N GLU A 58 3.97 8.43 -4.95
CA GLU A 58 2.65 9.09 -4.99
C GLU A 58 2.08 9.30 -3.58
N THR A 59 2.23 8.29 -2.72
CA THR A 59 1.81 8.34 -1.31
C THR A 59 2.60 9.39 -0.55
N GLY A 60 3.93 9.42 -0.72
CA GLY A 60 4.81 10.41 -0.10
C GLY A 60 4.51 11.84 -0.54
N GLU A 61 4.24 12.05 -1.83
CA GLU A 61 3.85 13.37 -2.35
C GLU A 61 2.49 13.82 -1.80
N ASN A 62 1.51 12.92 -1.70
CA ASN A 62 0.21 13.22 -1.12
C ASN A 62 0.29 13.48 0.38
N ALA A 63 1.13 12.75 1.10
CA ALA A 63 1.44 12.98 2.50
C ALA A 63 2.03 14.39 2.71
N GLN A 64 3.04 14.77 1.92
CA GLN A 64 3.66 16.09 1.98
C GLN A 64 2.65 17.22 1.71
N LYS A 65 1.79 17.06 0.69
CA LYS A 65 0.69 18.01 0.42
C LYS A 65 -0.27 18.19 1.59
N ARG A 66 -0.42 17.16 2.43
CA ARG A 66 -1.25 17.17 3.63
C ARG A 66 -0.49 17.63 4.89
N GLY A 67 0.72 18.15 4.74
CA GLY A 67 1.52 18.69 5.84
C GLY A 67 2.43 17.67 6.52
N MET A 68 2.52 16.43 6.00
CA MET A 68 3.48 15.44 6.48
C MET A 68 4.85 15.74 5.87
N THR A 69 5.58 16.67 6.48
CA THR A 69 6.96 17.01 6.12
C THR A 69 7.93 16.00 6.73
N LYS A 70 9.19 16.08 6.32
CA LYS A 70 10.24 15.23 6.89
C LYS A 70 10.37 15.46 8.40
N GLU A 71 10.33 16.71 8.84
CA GLU A 71 10.41 17.06 10.26
C GLU A 71 9.23 16.48 11.04
N VAL A 72 8.00 16.59 10.52
CA VAL A 72 6.81 16.01 11.17
C VAL A 72 6.89 14.49 11.26
N LEU A 73 7.42 13.83 10.22
CA LEU A 73 7.64 12.39 10.24
C LEU A 73 8.71 11.99 11.27
N GLU A 74 9.79 12.75 11.35
CA GLU A 74 10.86 12.55 12.34
C GLU A 74 10.32 12.71 13.76
N ASP A 75 9.54 13.75 14.04
CA ASP A 75 8.89 13.98 15.33
C ASP A 75 7.96 12.81 15.73
N ILE A 76 7.17 12.29 14.78
CA ILE A 76 6.30 11.13 15.01
C ILE A 76 7.12 9.87 15.31
N LEU A 77 8.22 9.64 14.58
CA LEU A 77 9.07 8.46 14.77
C LEU A 77 9.81 8.52 16.11
N GLU A 78 10.34 9.68 16.50
CA GLU A 78 11.01 9.88 17.79
C GLU A 78 10.02 9.76 18.96
N ALA A 79 8.81 10.31 18.83
CA ALA A 79 7.77 10.18 19.85
C ALA A 79 7.37 8.72 20.12
N ASN A 80 7.47 7.85 19.11
CA ASN A 80 7.15 6.42 19.22
C ASN A 80 8.35 5.53 19.56
N GLN A 81 9.58 6.06 19.63
CA GLN A 81 10.77 5.32 20.08
C GLN A 81 10.94 5.26 21.60
N ASN A 82 10.16 6.04 22.37
CA ASN A 82 10.19 6.05 23.84
C ASN A 82 9.20 5.07 24.52
N VAL A 83 8.68 4.07 23.80
CA VAL A 83 7.70 3.08 24.32
C VAL A 83 8.19 1.63 24.20
N ILE A 84 9.50 1.39 24.32
CA ILE A 84 10.06 0.04 24.50
C ILE A 84 11.09 0.06 25.63
#